data_AF-A0A6L4Z4Z0-F1
#
_entry.id   AF-A0A6L4Z4Z0-F1
#
_cell.length_a   1.000
_cell.length_b   1.000
_cell.length_c   1.000
_cell.angle_alpha   90.00
_cell.angle_beta   90.00
_cell.angle_gamma   90.00
#
_symmetry.space_group_name_H-M   'P 1'
#
loop_
_entity.id
_entity.type
_entity.pdbx_description
1 polymer ?
#
loop_
_entity_poly.entity_id
_entity_poly.type
_entity_poly.pdbx_seq_one_letter_code
_entity_poly.pdbx_strand_id
1 'polypeptide(L)'
;MEEDLLNILNNSDEAVYELDAYLAKQSGIDNKQKWEALKEIALRGTQKQRFFALTVISVNKPDYLEAISLELIENHNFSEIEPILKPICNICSTIGKEIHANYMEEVLDYAIKNNKEYLAEVVLRNIISTKYWRRVIGNILQIVSISDNLTIVDLLSFFIYQQGNDEYSLLINHFSKENQEKIAKLQIQILERLKNGYQKLNV
;
A
#
# COMPACT_ATOMS: atom_id res chain seq x y z
N MET A 1 -8.53 21.05 -20.38
CA MET A 1 -7.58 20.17 -19.65
C MET A 1 -8.24 19.51 -18.46
N GLU A 2 -8.62 20.24 -17.40
CA GLU A 2 -9.36 19.61 -16.28
C GLU A 2 -10.66 18.95 -16.74
N GLU A 3 -11.44 19.60 -17.60
CA GLU A 3 -12.64 19.02 -18.22
C GLU A 3 -12.35 17.74 -19.02
N ASP A 4 -11.23 17.68 -19.74
CA ASP A 4 -10.83 16.51 -20.52
C ASP A 4 -10.42 15.34 -19.61
N LEU A 5 -9.67 15.63 -18.55
CA LEU A 5 -9.29 14.65 -17.52
C LEU A 5 -10.55 14.11 -16.82
N LEU A 6 -11.45 14.99 -16.40
CA LEU A 6 -12.71 14.60 -15.78
C LEU A 6 -13.58 13.76 -16.71
N ASN A 7 -13.62 14.09 -18.01
CA ASN A 7 -14.36 13.31 -18.99
C ASN A 7 -13.83 11.86 -19.09
N ILE A 8 -12.52 11.67 -19.16
CA ILE A 8 -11.89 10.34 -19.16
C ILE A 8 -12.23 9.59 -17.85
N LEU A 9 -12.04 10.26 -16.71
CA LEU A 9 -12.23 9.65 -15.40
C LEU A 9 -13.68 9.24 -15.10
N ASN A 10 -14.65 9.96 -15.68
CA ASN A 10 -16.07 9.71 -15.46
C ASN A 10 -16.65 8.68 -16.43
N ASN A 11 -16.15 8.63 -17.66
CA ASN A 11 -16.83 7.95 -18.77
C ASN A 11 -16.05 6.79 -19.39
N SER A 12 -14.80 6.54 -19.01
CA SER A 12 -14.02 5.40 -19.50
C SER A 12 -14.17 4.15 -18.62
N ASP A 13 -14.25 2.99 -19.27
CA ASP A 13 -14.18 1.66 -18.64
C ASP A 13 -12.75 1.31 -18.17
N GLU A 14 -11.74 1.87 -18.84
CA GLU A 14 -10.31 1.67 -18.57
C GLU A 14 -9.61 2.99 -18.24
N ALA A 15 -10.23 3.77 -17.35
CA ALA A 15 -9.85 5.16 -17.07
C ALA A 15 -8.37 5.36 -16.73
N VAL A 16 -7.69 4.38 -16.10
CA VAL A 16 -6.25 4.47 -15.79
C VAL A 16 -5.40 4.48 -17.07
N TYR A 17 -5.66 3.55 -18.01
CA TYR A 17 -4.89 3.43 -19.25
C TYR A 17 -5.18 4.57 -20.22
N GLU A 18 -6.45 4.98 -20.32
CA GLU A 18 -6.83 6.11 -21.16
C GLU A 18 -6.27 7.43 -20.66
N LEU A 19 -6.27 7.64 -19.34
CA LEU A 19 -5.68 8.83 -18.72
C LEU A 19 -4.16 8.87 -18.95
N ASP A 20 -3.48 7.74 -18.80
CA ASP A 20 -2.05 7.62 -19.09
C ASP A 20 -1.72 7.95 -20.56
N ALA A 21 -2.46 7.34 -21.49
CA ALA A 21 -2.30 7.59 -22.92
C ALA A 21 -2.59 9.06 -23.30
N TYR A 22 -3.59 9.68 -22.67
CA TYR A 22 -3.88 11.10 -22.86
C TYR A 22 -2.71 11.98 -22.40
N LEU A 23 -2.18 11.74 -21.20
CA LEU A 23 -1.07 12.52 -20.63
C LEU A 23 0.23 12.39 -21.43
N ALA A 24 0.47 11.22 -22.04
CA ALA A 24 1.60 10.95 -22.93
C ALA A 24 1.52 11.74 -24.25
N LYS A 25 0.31 11.91 -24.80
CA LYS A 25 0.06 12.65 -26.07
C LYS A 25 0.20 14.17 -25.94
N GLN A 26 0.16 14.71 -24.73
CA GLN A 26 0.27 16.15 -24.45
C GLN A 26 1.73 16.64 -24.39
N SER A 27 2.61 16.16 -25.28
CA SER A 27 4.01 16.58 -25.34
C SER A 27 4.11 18.02 -25.89
N GLY A 28 4.33 18.99 -25.00
CA GLY A 28 4.52 20.42 -25.35
C GLY A 28 3.68 21.41 -24.56
N ILE A 29 2.61 20.96 -23.89
CA ILE A 29 1.98 21.72 -22.80
C ILE A 29 2.96 21.75 -21.63
N ASP A 30 3.03 22.88 -20.90
CA ASP A 30 3.85 22.98 -19.69
C ASP A 30 3.56 21.77 -18.80
N ASN A 31 4.54 20.85 -18.72
CA ASN A 31 4.39 19.57 -18.05
C ASN A 31 3.87 19.77 -16.62
N LYS A 32 4.14 20.93 -16.01
CA LYS A 32 3.67 21.30 -14.69
C LYS A 32 2.13 21.37 -14.60
N GLN A 33 1.47 22.04 -15.54
CA GLN A 33 0.02 22.28 -15.47
C GLN A 33 -0.83 21.00 -15.49
N LYS A 34 -0.43 19.99 -16.29
CA LYS A 34 -1.19 18.73 -16.37
C LYS A 34 -1.09 17.89 -15.10
N TRP A 35 0.09 17.88 -14.46
CA TRP A 35 0.28 17.17 -13.20
C TRP A 35 -0.32 17.93 -12.01
N GLU A 36 -0.36 19.26 -12.05
CA GLU A 36 -1.10 20.08 -11.10
C GLU A 36 -2.61 19.83 -11.18
N ALA A 37 -3.19 19.77 -12.38
CA ALA A 37 -4.61 19.44 -12.54
C ALA A 37 -4.94 18.04 -12.02
N LEU A 38 -4.08 17.04 -12.32
CA LEU A 38 -4.28 15.68 -11.84
C LEU A 38 -4.10 15.57 -10.31
N LYS A 39 -3.19 16.37 -9.74
CA LYS A 39 -3.03 16.54 -8.29
C LYS A 39 -4.30 17.09 -7.66
N GLU A 40 -4.89 18.16 -8.19
CA GLU A 40 -6.13 18.72 -7.65
C GLU A 40 -7.27 17.71 -7.68
N ILE A 41 -7.39 16.92 -8.75
CA ILE A 41 -8.35 15.82 -8.83
C ILE A 41 -8.04 14.74 -7.77
N ALA A 42 -6.78 14.38 -7.57
CA ALA A 42 -6.36 13.41 -6.55
C ALA A 42 -6.69 13.86 -5.11
N LEU A 43 -6.63 15.17 -4.85
CA LEU A 43 -6.91 15.76 -3.55
C LEU A 43 -8.42 15.98 -3.31
N ARG A 44 -9.13 16.49 -4.33
CA ARG A 44 -10.48 17.08 -4.17
C ARG A 44 -11.58 16.43 -5.01
N GLY A 45 -11.25 15.52 -5.90
CA GLY A 45 -12.23 14.82 -6.75
C GLY A 45 -13.16 13.88 -5.96
N THR A 46 -14.09 13.25 -6.66
CA THR A 46 -14.87 12.12 -6.10
C THR A 46 -13.96 10.93 -5.78
N GLN A 47 -14.38 10.01 -4.92
CA GLN A 47 -13.56 8.85 -4.54
C GLN A 47 -13.04 8.05 -5.75
N LYS A 48 -13.89 7.83 -6.77
CA LYS A 48 -13.51 7.16 -8.03
C LYS A 48 -12.43 7.94 -8.78
N GLN A 49 -12.60 9.25 -8.93
CA GLN A 49 -11.62 10.12 -9.60
C GLN A 49 -10.29 10.17 -8.86
N ARG A 50 -10.35 10.29 -7.52
CA ARG A 50 -9.17 10.30 -6.65
C ARG A 50 -8.38 9.00 -6.77
N PHE A 51 -9.06 7.85 -6.73
CA PHE A 51 -8.43 6.55 -6.91
C PHE A 51 -7.63 6.47 -8.23
N PHE A 52 -8.27 6.77 -9.36
CA PHE A 52 -7.61 6.72 -10.67
C PHE A 52 -6.47 7.73 -10.81
N ALA A 53 -6.67 8.98 -10.36
CA ALA A 53 -5.64 10.00 -10.40
C ALA A 53 -4.39 9.60 -9.59
N LEU A 54 -4.58 9.07 -8.38
CA LEU A 54 -3.49 8.60 -7.53
C LEU A 54 -2.73 7.41 -8.17
N THR A 55 -3.45 6.47 -8.78
CA THR A 55 -2.82 5.36 -9.52
C THR A 55 -1.93 5.88 -10.66
N VAL A 56 -2.43 6.78 -11.50
CA VAL A 56 -1.66 7.30 -12.65
C VAL A 56 -0.44 8.13 -12.21
N ILE A 57 -0.58 8.96 -11.17
CA ILE A 57 0.54 9.74 -10.62
C ILE A 57 1.62 8.78 -10.09
N SER A 58 1.24 7.70 -9.40
CA SER A 58 2.19 6.76 -8.81
C SER A 58 3.10 6.07 -9.82
N VAL A 59 2.61 5.83 -11.04
CA VAL A 59 3.37 5.19 -12.11
C VAL A 59 4.29 6.18 -12.82
N ASN A 60 3.83 7.42 -13.02
CA ASN A 60 4.45 8.34 -13.99
C ASN A 60 5.22 9.50 -13.38
N LYS A 61 4.94 9.89 -12.13
CA LYS A 61 5.59 11.03 -11.46
C LYS A 61 5.88 10.76 -9.98
N PRO A 62 6.89 9.91 -9.69
CA PRO A 62 7.31 9.63 -8.32
C PRO A 62 7.65 10.88 -7.52
N ASP A 63 8.27 11.89 -8.13
CA ASP A 63 8.64 13.15 -7.46
C ASP A 63 7.43 13.98 -6.99
N TYR A 64 6.27 13.83 -7.66
CA TYR A 64 5.02 14.49 -7.25
C TYR A 64 4.32 13.75 -6.12
N LEU A 65 4.59 12.44 -5.96
CA LEU A 65 3.96 11.64 -4.91
C LEU A 65 4.29 12.19 -3.53
N GLU A 66 5.52 12.66 -3.31
CA GLU A 66 5.90 13.19 -2.01
C GLU A 66 5.07 14.41 -1.62
N ALA A 67 5.00 15.44 -2.47
CA ALA A 67 4.24 16.65 -2.19
C ALA A 67 2.74 16.35 -1.97
N ILE A 68 2.17 15.49 -2.82
CA ILE A 68 0.74 15.12 -2.73
C ILE A 68 0.47 14.28 -1.50
N SER A 69 1.38 13.36 -1.14
CA SER A 69 1.22 12.51 0.03
C SER A 69 1.14 13.31 1.31
N LEU A 70 1.93 14.40 1.45
CA LEU A 70 1.90 15.26 2.62
C LEU A 70 0.52 15.91 2.80
N GLU A 71 -0.09 16.38 1.72
CA GLU A 71 -1.44 16.96 1.76
C GLU A 71 -2.52 15.89 1.99
N LEU A 72 -2.34 14.66 1.50
CA LEU A 72 -3.29 13.57 1.73
C LEU A 72 -3.31 13.08 3.18
N ILE A 73 -2.15 13.04 3.84
CA ILE A 73 -2.02 12.53 5.21
C ILE A 73 -2.44 13.56 6.28
N GLU A 74 -2.69 14.82 5.91
CA GLU A 74 -3.25 15.82 6.83
C GLU A 74 -4.70 15.51 7.23
N ASN A 75 -5.42 14.69 6.46
CA ASN A 75 -6.78 14.29 6.79
C ASN A 75 -6.81 13.00 7.64
N HIS A 76 -7.16 13.18 8.91
CA HIS A 76 -7.32 12.10 9.88
C HIS A 76 -8.79 11.65 10.09
N ASN A 77 -9.74 12.20 9.34
CA ASN A 77 -11.13 11.73 9.36
C ASN A 77 -11.30 10.50 8.46
N PHE A 78 -10.73 9.37 8.91
CA PHE A 78 -10.63 8.14 8.13
C PHE A 78 -11.99 7.59 7.66
N SER A 79 -13.07 7.83 8.39
CA SER A 79 -14.42 7.41 7.96
C SER A 79 -14.90 8.09 6.68
N GLU A 80 -14.50 9.35 6.43
CA GLU A 80 -14.92 10.08 5.22
C GLU A 80 -14.11 9.68 3.99
N ILE A 81 -12.88 9.22 4.20
CA ILE A 81 -11.91 8.90 3.16
C ILE A 81 -11.62 7.40 3.04
N GLU A 82 -12.38 6.53 3.70
CA GLU A 82 -12.14 5.10 3.75
C GLU A 82 -11.84 4.46 2.38
N PRO A 83 -12.60 4.77 1.30
CA PRO A 83 -12.39 4.16 -0.02
C PRO A 83 -11.06 4.52 -0.69
N ILE A 84 -10.38 5.56 -0.20
CA ILE A 84 -9.08 6.01 -0.72
C ILE A 84 -7.93 5.82 0.29
N LEU A 85 -8.17 5.25 1.47
CA LEU A 85 -7.09 4.95 2.42
C LEU A 85 -6.07 3.97 1.83
N LYS A 86 -6.54 2.95 1.11
CA LYS A 86 -5.66 1.99 0.42
C LYS A 86 -4.67 2.67 -0.55
N PRO A 87 -5.10 3.47 -1.55
CA PRO A 87 -4.15 4.14 -2.43
C PRO A 87 -3.25 5.15 -1.68
N ILE A 88 -3.74 5.83 -0.63
CA ILE A 88 -2.90 6.70 0.20
C ILE A 88 -1.78 5.88 0.90
N CYS A 89 -2.12 4.75 1.51
CA CYS A 89 -1.13 3.88 2.18
C CYS A 89 -0.14 3.26 1.19
N ASN A 90 -0.56 2.92 -0.02
CA ASN A 90 0.36 2.45 -1.08
C ASN A 90 1.37 3.53 -1.47
N ILE A 91 0.94 4.79 -1.55
CA ILE A 91 1.83 5.92 -1.83
C ILE A 91 2.79 6.13 -0.65
N CYS A 92 2.26 6.10 0.58
CA CYS A 92 3.03 6.21 1.81
C CYS A 92 4.14 5.16 1.91
N SER A 93 3.83 3.89 1.60
CA SER A 93 4.81 2.80 1.63
C SER A 93 5.87 2.94 0.54
N THR A 94 5.48 3.42 -0.65
CA THR A 94 6.41 3.71 -1.76
C THR A 94 7.40 4.81 -1.40
N ILE A 95 6.95 5.87 -0.72
CA ILE A 95 7.82 6.99 -0.31
C ILE A 95 8.67 6.61 0.91
N GLY A 96 8.11 5.90 1.88
CA GLY A 96 8.84 5.30 2.98
C GLY A 96 9.50 6.29 3.95
N LYS A 97 8.90 7.47 4.18
CA LYS A 97 9.34 8.40 5.24
C LYS A 97 8.61 8.13 6.56
N GLU A 98 9.18 8.65 7.64
CA GLU A 98 8.67 8.44 8.99
C GLU A 98 7.25 8.97 9.19
N ILE A 99 6.96 10.16 8.64
CA ILE A 99 5.62 10.76 8.72
C ILE A 99 4.55 9.88 8.02
N HIS A 100 4.92 9.22 6.92
CA HIS A 100 4.06 8.29 6.21
C HIS A 100 3.86 6.99 6.98
N ALA A 101 4.89 6.50 7.66
CA ALA A 101 4.77 5.34 8.54
C ALA A 101 3.82 5.63 9.71
N ASN A 102 3.96 6.80 10.37
CA ASN A 102 3.04 7.23 11.43
C ASN A 102 1.59 7.22 10.95
N TYR A 103 1.32 7.82 9.78
CA TYR A 103 -0.03 7.85 9.21
C TYR A 103 -0.57 6.44 8.92
N MET A 104 0.24 5.55 8.34
CA MET A 104 -0.18 4.17 8.10
C MET A 104 -0.48 3.42 9.41
N GLU A 105 0.26 3.67 10.48
CA GLU A 105 -0.03 3.09 11.81
C GLU A 105 -1.39 3.57 12.34
N GLU A 106 -1.70 4.86 12.22
CA GLU A 106 -3.02 5.39 12.60
C GLU A 106 -4.17 4.78 11.77
N VAL A 107 -3.95 4.57 10.47
CA VAL A 107 -4.92 3.90 9.60
C VAL A 107 -5.08 2.42 9.97
N LEU A 108 -4.00 1.74 10.34
CA LEU A 108 -4.04 0.35 10.81
C LEU A 108 -4.86 0.24 12.10
N ASP A 109 -4.61 1.13 13.06
CA ASP A 109 -5.35 1.21 14.31
C ASP A 109 -6.84 1.48 14.08
N TYR A 110 -7.16 2.41 13.18
CA TYR A 110 -8.53 2.66 12.74
C TYR A 110 -9.17 1.39 12.15
N ALA A 111 -8.47 0.72 11.24
CA ALA A 111 -8.99 -0.47 10.56
C ALA A 111 -9.26 -1.61 11.56
N ILE A 112 -8.34 -1.85 12.50
CA ILE A 112 -8.49 -2.86 13.55
C ILE A 112 -9.67 -2.50 14.47
N LYS A 113 -9.71 -1.27 14.98
CA LYS A 113 -10.76 -0.81 15.90
C LYS A 113 -12.17 -0.91 15.30
N ASN A 114 -12.29 -0.77 13.99
CA ASN A 114 -13.56 -0.78 13.27
C ASN A 114 -13.83 -2.07 12.49
N ASN A 115 -13.08 -3.15 12.75
CA ASN A 115 -13.23 -4.46 12.09
C ASN A 115 -13.17 -4.40 10.55
N LYS A 116 -12.29 -3.55 10.00
CA LYS A 116 -12.05 -3.41 8.56
C LYS A 116 -10.92 -4.35 8.13
N GLU A 117 -11.17 -5.65 8.18
CA GLU A 117 -10.15 -6.71 7.99
C GLU A 117 -9.30 -6.53 6.73
N TYR A 118 -9.94 -6.30 5.58
CA TYR A 118 -9.22 -6.10 4.31
C TYR A 118 -8.30 -4.87 4.34
N LEU A 119 -8.77 -3.75 4.92
CA LEU A 119 -7.96 -2.54 5.04
C LEU A 119 -6.78 -2.78 6.00
N ALA A 120 -7.03 -3.41 7.15
CA ALA A 120 -6.00 -3.74 8.12
C ALA A 120 -4.89 -4.60 7.50
N GLU A 121 -5.25 -5.63 6.74
CA GLU A 121 -4.29 -6.49 6.04
C GLU A 121 -3.44 -5.68 5.03
N VAL A 122 -4.09 -4.88 4.20
CA VAL A 122 -3.40 -4.08 3.17
C VAL A 122 -2.45 -3.07 3.81
N VAL A 123 -2.88 -2.38 4.87
CA VAL A 123 -2.06 -1.37 5.55
C VAL A 123 -0.90 -2.04 6.27
N LEU A 124 -1.13 -3.18 6.94
CA LEU A 124 -0.06 -3.96 7.57
C LEU A 124 1.01 -4.35 6.54
N ARG A 125 0.61 -4.86 5.36
CA ARG A 125 1.55 -5.22 4.29
C ARG A 125 2.33 -4.02 3.77
N ASN A 126 1.67 -2.86 3.65
CA ASN A 126 2.34 -1.61 3.28
C ASN A 126 3.37 -1.16 4.31
N ILE A 127 3.11 -1.34 5.61
CA ILE A 127 4.11 -1.02 6.64
C ILE A 127 5.26 -2.04 6.60
N ILE A 128 4.93 -3.33 6.42
CA ILE A 128 5.93 -4.41 6.28
C ILE A 128 6.84 -4.19 5.08
N SER A 129 6.40 -3.56 3.99
CA SER A 129 7.28 -3.27 2.84
C SER A 129 8.23 -2.09 3.07
N THR A 130 8.17 -1.43 4.23
CA THR A 130 9.08 -0.33 4.58
C THR A 130 10.12 -0.75 5.62
N LYS A 131 11.13 0.10 5.82
CA LYS A 131 12.10 -0.04 6.93
C LYS A 131 11.46 0.07 8.34
N TYR A 132 10.20 0.49 8.44
CA TYR A 132 9.48 0.71 9.69
C TYR A 132 8.66 -0.50 10.17
N TRP A 133 8.79 -1.67 9.53
CA TRP A 133 8.02 -2.87 9.89
C TRP A 133 8.04 -3.24 11.38
N ARG A 134 9.13 -2.91 12.11
CA ARG A 134 9.25 -3.18 13.55
C ARG A 134 8.16 -2.51 14.38
N ARG A 135 7.54 -1.44 13.88
CA ARG A 135 6.47 -0.72 14.56
C ARG A 135 5.17 -1.53 14.63
N VAL A 136 4.94 -2.41 13.66
CA VAL A 136 3.76 -3.30 13.60
C VAL A 136 4.07 -4.72 14.04
N ILE A 137 5.19 -4.92 14.76
CA ILE A 137 5.57 -6.26 15.20
C ILE A 137 4.50 -6.89 16.08
N GLY A 138 3.85 -6.13 16.97
CA GLY A 138 2.76 -6.62 17.80
C GLY A 138 1.61 -7.21 16.98
N ASN A 139 1.24 -6.57 15.86
CA ASN A 139 0.20 -7.04 14.96
C ASN A 139 0.63 -8.34 14.23
N ILE A 140 1.88 -8.42 13.78
CA ILE A 140 2.43 -9.63 13.17
C ILE A 140 2.40 -10.80 14.17
N LEU A 141 2.83 -10.56 15.42
CA LEU A 141 2.82 -11.56 16.49
C LEU A 141 1.39 -12.05 16.77
N GLN A 142 0.43 -11.14 16.85
CA GLN A 142 -0.97 -11.46 17.07
C GLN A 142 -1.53 -12.33 15.95
N ILE A 143 -1.34 -11.94 14.69
CA ILE A 143 -1.85 -12.69 13.52
C ILE A 143 -1.31 -14.12 13.53
N VAL A 144 -0.01 -14.31 13.74
CA VAL A 144 0.55 -15.68 13.76
C VAL A 144 0.00 -16.53 14.90
N SER A 145 -0.32 -15.90 16.04
CA SER A 145 -0.86 -16.59 17.20
C SER A 145 -2.27 -17.10 16.97
N ILE A 146 -3.13 -16.31 16.31
CA ILE A 146 -4.58 -16.59 16.22
C ILE A 146 -5.03 -17.13 14.87
N SER A 147 -4.28 -16.90 13.80
CA SER A 147 -4.72 -17.25 12.45
C SER A 147 -4.41 -18.70 12.06
N ASP A 148 -5.10 -19.16 11.02
CA ASP A 148 -4.89 -20.44 10.38
C ASP A 148 -3.54 -20.50 9.64
N ASN A 149 -3.12 -21.72 9.29
CA ASN A 149 -1.82 -21.96 8.68
C ASN A 149 -1.64 -21.26 7.32
N LEU A 150 -2.70 -21.10 6.51
CA LEU A 150 -2.57 -20.47 5.18
C LEU A 150 -2.27 -18.98 5.34
N THR A 151 -2.99 -18.31 6.23
CA THR A 151 -2.77 -16.90 6.55
C THR A 151 -1.33 -16.66 7.05
N ILE A 152 -0.83 -17.55 7.91
CA ILE A 152 0.54 -17.48 8.46
C ILE A 152 1.57 -17.68 7.37
N VAL A 153 1.40 -18.72 6.54
CA VAL A 153 2.29 -19.03 5.43
C VAL A 153 2.38 -17.84 4.48
N ASP A 154 1.25 -17.22 4.14
CA ASP A 154 1.23 -16.08 3.23
C ASP A 154 1.87 -14.82 3.84
N LEU A 155 1.56 -14.50 5.10
CA LEU A 155 2.16 -13.35 5.79
C LEU A 155 3.68 -13.48 5.92
N LEU A 156 4.19 -14.63 6.38
CA LEU A 156 5.62 -14.81 6.61
C LEU A 156 6.41 -14.94 5.31
N SER A 157 5.84 -15.55 4.27
CA SER A 157 6.46 -15.56 2.94
C SER A 157 6.52 -14.15 2.33
N PHE A 158 5.47 -13.34 2.48
CA PHE A 158 5.49 -11.93 2.11
C PHE A 158 6.55 -11.14 2.89
N PHE A 159 6.65 -11.37 4.20
CA PHE A 159 7.66 -10.73 5.04
C PHE A 159 9.08 -11.04 4.55
N ILE A 160 9.40 -12.32 4.30
CA ILE A 160 10.72 -12.70 3.77
C ILE A 160 10.98 -12.04 2.41
N TYR A 161 9.96 -11.99 1.54
CA TYR A 161 10.10 -11.34 0.23
C TYR A 161 10.45 -9.86 0.34
N GLN A 162 9.82 -9.13 1.28
CA GLN A 162 10.02 -7.69 1.45
C GLN A 162 11.28 -7.34 2.25
N GLN A 163 11.56 -8.09 3.33
CA GLN A 163 12.58 -7.72 4.32
C GLN A 163 13.85 -8.60 4.26
N GLY A 164 13.78 -9.75 3.59
CA GLY A 164 14.89 -10.70 3.51
C GLY A 164 15.02 -11.62 4.74
N ASN A 165 15.95 -12.57 4.64
CA ASN A 165 16.13 -13.64 5.63
C ASN A 165 16.70 -13.15 6.97
N ASP A 166 17.51 -12.08 6.96
CA ASP A 166 18.14 -11.56 8.17
C ASP A 166 17.09 -10.93 9.09
N GLU A 167 16.25 -10.06 8.53
CA GLU A 167 15.13 -9.44 9.25
C GLU A 167 14.07 -10.48 9.63
N TYR A 168 13.85 -11.51 8.80
CA TYR A 168 12.97 -12.63 9.16
C TYR A 168 13.49 -13.37 10.40
N SER A 169 14.79 -13.66 10.46
CA SER A 169 15.41 -14.31 11.62
C SER A 169 15.26 -13.47 12.89
N LEU A 170 15.35 -12.14 12.78
CA LEU A 170 15.07 -11.23 13.89
C LEU A 170 13.60 -11.27 14.32
N LEU A 171 12.66 -11.27 13.37
CA LEU A 171 11.24 -11.43 13.65
C LEU A 171 10.95 -12.75 14.38
N ILE A 172 11.57 -13.86 13.96
CA ILE A 172 11.37 -15.17 14.59
C ILE A 172 11.68 -15.15 16.09
N ASN A 173 12.72 -14.41 16.49
CA ASN A 173 13.14 -14.30 17.89
C ASN A 173 12.13 -13.59 18.79
N HIS A 174 11.14 -12.89 18.22
CA HIS A 174 10.08 -12.23 18.97
C HIS A 174 8.86 -13.11 19.24
N PHE A 175 8.70 -14.24 18.53
CA PHE A 175 7.63 -15.19 18.81
C PHE A 175 7.90 -16.00 20.09
N SER A 176 6.82 -16.43 20.75
CA SER A 176 6.88 -17.45 21.80
C SER A 176 7.43 -18.77 21.25
N LYS A 177 7.94 -19.64 22.13
CA LYS A 177 8.44 -20.98 21.74
C LYS A 177 7.39 -21.79 20.97
N GLU A 178 6.14 -21.75 21.41
CA GLU A 178 5.02 -22.41 20.74
C GLU A 178 4.84 -21.93 19.29
N ASN A 179 4.85 -20.62 19.08
CA ASN A 179 4.73 -20.04 17.74
C ASN A 179 5.98 -20.32 16.89
N GLN A 180 7.18 -20.34 17.48
CA GLN A 180 8.39 -20.75 16.77
C GLN A 180 8.29 -22.21 16.28
N GLU A 181 7.78 -23.12 17.11
CA GLU A 181 7.54 -24.51 16.72
C GLU A 181 6.47 -24.64 15.63
N LYS A 182 5.38 -23.87 15.72
CA LYS A 182 4.34 -23.78 14.69
C LYS A 182 4.94 -23.33 13.36
N ILE A 183 5.73 -22.26 13.36
CA ILE A 183 6.40 -21.73 12.17
C ILE A 183 7.39 -22.75 11.60
N ALA A 184 8.19 -23.41 12.45
CA ALA A 184 9.14 -24.43 12.01
C ALA A 184 8.45 -25.58 11.25
N LYS A 185 7.26 -26.01 11.67
CA LYS A 185 6.45 -27.01 10.95
C LYS A 185 5.92 -26.50 9.60
N LEU A 186 5.71 -25.18 9.47
CA LEU A 186 5.22 -24.53 8.24
C LEU A 186 6.35 -24.09 7.31
N GLN A 187 7.62 -24.22 7.70
CA GLN A 187 8.76 -23.62 7.00
C GLN A 187 8.83 -24.03 5.52
N ILE A 188 8.56 -25.30 5.19
CA ILE A 188 8.54 -25.77 3.79
C ILE A 188 7.47 -25.01 2.98
N GLN A 189 6.25 -24.87 3.53
CA GLN A 189 5.14 -24.18 2.87
C GLN A 189 5.42 -22.68 2.71
N ILE A 190 6.07 -22.05 3.71
CA ILE A 190 6.50 -20.65 3.65
C ILE A 190 7.47 -20.44 2.49
N LEU A 191 8.48 -21.30 2.36
CA LEU A 191 9.48 -21.20 1.29
C LEU A 191 8.89 -21.50 -0.10
N GLU A 192 7.96 -22.46 -0.19
CA GLU A 192 7.24 -22.74 -1.43
C GLU A 192 6.36 -21.56 -1.85
N ARG A 193 5.63 -20.95 -0.91
CA ARG A 193 4.80 -19.78 -1.18
C ARG A 193 5.65 -18.58 -1.60
N LEU A 194 6.80 -18.36 -0.96
CA LEU A 194 7.77 -17.33 -1.35
C LEU A 194 8.21 -17.52 -2.81
N LYS A 195 8.65 -18.74 -3.15
CA LYS A 195 9.18 -19.06 -4.49
C LYS A 195 8.10 -18.98 -5.57
N ASN A 196 6.96 -19.63 -5.35
CA ASN A 196 5.93 -19.80 -6.37
C ASN A 196 4.93 -18.65 -6.43
N GLY A 197 4.74 -17.93 -5.32
CA GLY A 197 3.82 -16.81 -5.20
C GLY A 197 4.50 -15.48 -5.50
N TYR A 198 5.52 -15.12 -4.71
CA TYR A 198 6.08 -13.76 -4.74
C TYR A 198 7.25 -13.60 -5.72
N GLN A 199 8.16 -14.57 -5.77
CA GLN A 199 9.35 -14.48 -6.64
C GLN A 199 9.04 -14.76 -8.11
N LYS A 200 8.04 -15.60 -8.40
CA LYS A 200 7.65 -15.96 -9.78
C LYS A 200 6.92 -14.84 -10.53
N LEU A 201 6.33 -13.88 -9.82
CA LEU A 201 5.62 -12.73 -10.42
C LEU A 201 6.58 -11.66 -10.99
N ASN A 202 7.89 -11.80 -10.78
CA ASN A 202 8.92 -10.86 -11.24
C ASN A 202 9.74 -11.38 -12.44
N VAL A 203 9.17 -12.28 -13.26
CA VAL A 203 9.76 -12.74 -14.53
C VAL A 203 8.92 -12.25 -15.70
#